data_AF-A0A3N5GMI0-F1
#
_entry.id   AF-A0A3N5GMI0-F1
#
_cell.length_a   1.000
_cell.length_b   1.000
_cell.length_c   1.000
_cell.angle_alpha   90.00
_cell.angle_beta   90.00
_cell.angle_gamma   90.00
#
_symmetry.space_group_name_H-M   'P 1'
#
loop_
_entity.id
_entity.type
_entity.pdbx_description
1 polymer ?
#
loop_
_entity_poly.entity_id
_entity_poly.type
_entity_poly.pdbx_seq_one_letter_code
_entity_poly.pdbx_strand_id
1 'polypeptide(L)'
;MTARRFLISTAVVILVIGAAYVMGYWPERARRVALEGEVTALREQLNDAGARVRMGRLLGDLLNVIEAASALNYGQAQGLSSKFYDAARVEADRTHVPSFKMALEGILQSRDGVTAALTRGDSAAVETLRSAERQLREALGYPVSPPS
;
A
#
# COMPACT_ATOMS: atom_id res chain seq x y z
N MET A 1 7.00 26.23 -69.89
CA MET A 1 7.72 25.44 -68.85
C MET A 1 7.66 26.05 -67.43
N THR A 2 6.96 27.16 -67.21
CA THR A 2 6.89 27.87 -65.92
C THR A 2 5.83 27.30 -64.97
N ALA A 3 4.65 26.91 -65.48
CA ALA A 3 3.54 26.38 -64.66
C ALA A 3 3.87 25.06 -63.92
N ARG A 4 4.56 24.13 -64.57
CA ARG A 4 4.97 22.84 -63.97
C ARG A 4 6.01 23.03 -62.86
N ARG A 5 6.89 24.03 -62.97
CA ARG A 5 7.89 24.35 -61.93
C ARG A 5 7.24 25.01 -60.71
N PHE A 6 6.23 25.86 -60.92
CA PHE A 6 5.42 26.46 -59.85
C PHE A 6 4.60 25.43 -59.07
N LEU A 7 3.97 24.47 -59.74
CA LEU A 7 3.23 23.39 -59.08
C LEU A 7 4.14 22.51 -58.22
N ILE A 8 5.35 22.19 -58.72
CA ILE A 8 6.33 21.40 -57.96
C ILE A 8 6.84 22.19 -56.74
N SER A 9 7.12 23.49 -56.87
CA SER A 9 7.55 24.31 -55.73
C SER A 9 6.47 24.41 -54.65
N THR A 10 5.20 24.57 -55.02
CA THR A 10 4.10 24.65 -54.06
C THR A 10 3.90 23.32 -53.32
N ALA A 11 4.00 22.18 -54.02
CA ALA A 11 3.91 20.87 -53.39
C ALA A 11 5.04 20.61 -52.38
N VAL A 12 6.27 21.04 -52.70
CA VAL A 12 7.42 20.92 -51.80
C VAL A 12 7.25 21.79 -50.55
N VAL A 13 6.75 23.02 -50.69
CA VAL A 13 6.50 23.92 -49.55
C VAL A 13 5.45 23.33 -48.59
N ILE A 14 4.36 22.77 -49.13
CA ILE A 14 3.32 22.11 -48.31
C ILE A 14 3.91 20.90 -47.55
N LEU A 15 4.75 20.10 -48.21
CA LEU A 15 5.39 18.94 -47.60
C LEU A 15 6.34 19.34 -46.47
N VAL A 16 7.12 20.41 -46.64
CA VAL A 16 8.04 20.93 -45.62
C VAL A 16 7.28 21.49 -44.41
N ILE A 17 6.18 22.23 -44.62
CA ILE A 17 5.35 22.74 -43.53
C ILE A 17 4.68 21.58 -42.78
N GLY A 18 4.16 20.58 -43.48
CA GLY A 18 3.60 19.38 -42.87
C GLY A 18 4.63 18.61 -42.04
N ALA A 19 5.84 18.44 -42.55
CA ALA A 19 6.94 17.78 -41.84
C ALA A 19 7.38 18.56 -40.58
N ALA A 20 7.50 19.89 -40.68
CA ALA A 20 7.82 20.74 -39.54
C ALA A 20 6.75 20.69 -38.44
N TYR A 21 5.46 20.65 -38.84
CA TYR A 21 4.34 20.53 -37.90
C TYR A 21 4.35 19.18 -37.17
N VAL A 22 4.61 18.07 -37.88
CA VAL A 22 4.69 16.73 -37.28
C VAL A 22 5.93 16.59 -36.39
N MET A 23 7.09 17.13 -36.81
CA MET A 23 8.32 17.13 -36.00
C MET A 23 8.20 17.96 -34.72
N GLY A 24 7.42 19.04 -34.71
CA GLY A 24 7.16 19.83 -33.50
C GLY A 24 6.19 19.14 -32.52
N TYR A 25 5.25 18.34 -33.03
CA TYR A 25 4.19 17.74 -32.21
C TYR A 25 4.59 16.40 -31.55
N TRP A 26 5.51 15.65 -32.16
CA TRP A 26 6.02 14.38 -31.63
C TRP A 26 6.79 14.49 -30.30
N PRO A 27 7.74 15.44 -30.11
CA PRO A 27 8.47 15.55 -28.85
C PRO A 27 7.56 15.95 -27.68
N GLU A 28 6.50 16.72 -27.96
CA GLU A 28 5.53 17.14 -26.94
C GLU A 28 4.70 15.96 -26.43
N ARG A 29 4.29 15.04 -27.32
CA ARG A 29 3.63 13.78 -26.94
C ARG A 29 4.56 12.88 -26.13
N ALA A 30 5.82 12.75 -26.56
CA ALA A 30 6.81 11.94 -25.83
C ALA A 30 7.02 12.47 -24.40
N ARG A 31 7.08 13.79 -24.21
CA ARG A 31 7.17 14.41 -22.88
C ARG A 31 5.93 14.16 -22.03
N ARG A 32 4.72 14.27 -22.60
CA ARG A 32 3.48 14.00 -21.87
C ARG A 32 3.39 12.55 -21.40
N VAL A 33 3.71 11.59 -22.27
CA VAL A 33 3.73 10.16 -21.91
C VAL A 33 4.77 9.87 -20.82
N ALA A 34 5.95 10.49 -20.91
CA ALA A 34 6.98 10.35 -19.87
C ALA A 34 6.52 10.92 -18.52
N LEU A 35 5.92 12.11 -18.52
CA LEU A 35 5.37 12.75 -17.31
C LEU A 35 4.18 11.98 -16.72
N GLU A 36 3.30 11.42 -17.55
CA GLU A 36 2.21 10.55 -17.10
C GLU A 36 2.73 9.26 -16.44
N GLY A 37 3.80 8.69 -17.00
CA GLY A 37 4.51 7.55 -16.40
C GLY A 37 5.12 7.90 -15.04
N GLU A 38 5.77 9.06 -14.93
CA GLU A 38 6.35 9.55 -13.67
C GLU A 38 5.28 9.82 -12.60
N VAL A 39 4.17 10.46 -12.97
CA VAL A 39 3.03 10.68 -12.06
C VAL A 39 2.45 9.35 -11.58
N THR A 40 2.34 8.36 -12.46
CA THR A 40 1.84 7.03 -12.08
C THR A 40 2.77 6.34 -11.10
N ALA A 41 4.08 6.34 -11.37
CA ALA A 41 5.08 5.76 -10.49
C ALA A 41 5.12 6.46 -9.11
N LEU A 42 5.03 7.80 -9.09
CA LEU A 42 4.98 8.56 -7.84
C LEU A 42 3.72 8.27 -7.03
N ARG A 43 2.57 8.09 -7.69
CA ARG A 43 1.31 7.70 -7.03
C ARG A 43 1.40 6.32 -6.40
N GLU A 44 2.02 5.36 -7.08
CA GLU A 44 2.27 4.01 -6.53
C GLU A 44 3.18 4.08 -5.30
N GLN A 45 4.30 4.80 -5.38
CA GLN A 45 5.21 5.00 -4.25
C GLN A 45 4.51 5.66 -3.05
N LEU A 46 3.66 6.66 -3.28
CA LEU A 46 2.87 7.30 -2.24
C LEU A 46 1.85 6.33 -1.62
N ASN A 47 1.23 5.48 -2.43
CA ASN A 47 0.28 4.49 -1.93
C ASN A 47 0.99 3.45 -1.04
N ASP A 48 2.16 2.97 -1.46
CA ASP A 48 2.98 2.03 -0.70
C ASP A 48 3.49 2.64 0.62
N ALA A 49 3.98 3.87 0.57
CA ALA A 49 4.36 4.61 1.77
C ALA A 49 3.15 4.82 2.71
N GLY A 50 1.98 5.15 2.15
CA GLY A 50 0.74 5.26 2.89
C GLY A 50 0.31 3.96 3.54
N ALA A 51 0.49 2.81 2.86
CA ALA A 51 0.21 1.49 3.40
C ALA A 51 1.12 1.18 4.60
N ARG A 52 2.41 1.48 4.50
CA ARG A 52 3.37 1.32 5.62
C ARG A 52 2.96 2.13 6.85
N VAL A 53 2.52 3.37 6.68
CA VAL A 53 2.04 4.21 7.79
C VAL A 53 0.80 3.62 8.46
N ARG A 54 -0.18 3.15 7.68
CA ARG A 54 -1.39 2.52 8.22
C ARG A 54 -1.07 1.22 8.95
N MET A 55 -0.15 0.43 8.41
CA MET A 55 0.31 -0.81 9.01
C MET A 55 1.10 -0.56 10.30
N GLY A 56 1.88 0.53 10.37
CA GLY A 56 2.52 1.01 11.60
C GLY A 56 1.51 1.45 12.67
N ARG A 57 0.37 2.07 12.27
CA ARG A 57 -0.72 2.38 13.20
C ARG A 57 -1.33 1.10 13.78
N LEU A 58 -1.60 0.10 12.94
CA LEU A 58 -2.11 -1.21 13.40
C LEU A 58 -1.15 -1.90 14.37
N LEU A 59 0.16 -1.81 14.15
CA LEU A 59 1.16 -2.30 15.10
C LEU A 59 1.03 -1.55 16.45
N GLY A 60 0.90 -0.23 16.44
CA GLY A 60 0.66 0.56 17.66
C GLY A 60 -0.61 0.15 18.39
N ASP A 61 -1.71 -0.05 17.66
CA ASP A 61 -2.98 -0.50 18.22
C ASP A 61 -2.85 -1.90 18.86
N LEU A 62 -2.15 -2.82 18.20
CA LEU A 62 -1.87 -4.16 18.73
C LEU A 62 -1.04 -4.11 20.01
N LEU A 63 -0.01 -3.26 20.06
CA LEU A 63 0.82 -3.09 21.26
C LEU A 63 -0.02 -2.62 22.46
N ASN A 64 -0.99 -1.73 22.25
CA ASN A 64 -1.92 -1.31 23.29
C ASN A 64 -2.81 -2.48 23.78
N VAL A 65 -3.23 -3.37 22.88
CA VAL A 65 -3.98 -4.60 23.27
C VAL A 65 -3.10 -5.50 24.13
N ILE A 66 -1.86 -5.73 23.70
CA ILE A 66 -0.88 -6.57 24.41
C ILE A 66 -0.60 -6.00 25.80
N GLU A 67 -0.41 -4.68 25.91
CA GLU A 67 -0.16 -4.00 27.17
C GLU A 67 -1.35 -4.18 28.13
N ALA A 68 -2.58 -3.90 27.66
CA ALA A 68 -3.78 -4.07 28.47
C ALA A 68 -3.99 -5.53 28.92
N ALA A 69 -3.76 -6.50 28.04
CA ALA A 69 -3.87 -7.92 28.37
C ALA A 69 -2.77 -8.38 29.35
N SER A 70 -1.54 -7.88 29.18
CA SER A 70 -0.41 -8.18 30.08
C SER A 70 -0.61 -7.57 31.47
N ALA A 71 -1.30 -6.42 31.54
CA ALA A 71 -1.71 -5.77 32.78
C ALA A 71 -2.96 -6.41 33.42
N LEU A 72 -3.44 -7.56 32.90
CA LEU A 72 -4.65 -8.26 33.34
C LEU A 72 -5.93 -7.42 33.22
N ASN A 73 -5.91 -6.34 32.45
CA ASN A 73 -7.06 -5.48 32.19
C ASN A 73 -7.87 -6.03 31.01
N TYR A 74 -8.46 -7.20 31.19
CA TYR A 74 -9.12 -7.94 30.11
C TYR A 74 -10.32 -7.21 29.50
N GLY A 75 -11.05 -6.42 30.29
CA GLY A 75 -12.15 -5.59 29.77
C GLY A 75 -11.66 -4.49 28.81
N GLN A 76 -10.55 -3.82 29.16
CA GLN A 76 -9.92 -2.86 28.26
C GLN A 76 -9.32 -3.57 27.03
N ALA A 77 -8.65 -4.70 27.24
CA ALA A 77 -8.05 -5.48 26.16
C ALA A 77 -9.09 -5.98 25.15
N GLN A 78 -10.29 -6.38 25.58
CA GLN A 78 -11.41 -6.72 24.68
C GLN A 78 -11.84 -5.55 23.81
N GLY A 79 -12.02 -4.37 24.42
CA GLY A 79 -12.41 -3.17 23.69
C GLY A 79 -11.36 -2.73 22.66
N LEU A 80 -10.08 -2.84 23.02
CA LEU A 80 -8.96 -2.54 22.12
C LEU A 80 -8.81 -3.60 21.03
N SER A 81 -8.95 -4.89 21.36
CA SER A 81 -8.77 -5.98 20.40
C SER A 81 -9.84 -5.97 19.32
N SER A 82 -11.10 -5.68 19.68
CA SER A 82 -12.17 -5.53 18.68
C SER A 82 -11.84 -4.44 17.67
N LYS A 83 -11.44 -3.25 18.16
CA LYS A 83 -11.06 -2.12 17.30
C LYS A 83 -9.87 -2.46 16.40
N PHE A 84 -8.86 -3.13 16.95
CA PHE A 84 -7.70 -3.60 16.20
C PHE A 84 -8.10 -4.55 15.07
N TYR A 85 -8.88 -5.60 15.37
CA TYR A 85 -9.28 -6.58 14.35
C TYR A 85 -10.21 -6.00 13.28
N ASP A 86 -11.08 -5.06 13.65
CA ASP A 86 -11.91 -4.35 12.68
C ASP A 86 -11.06 -3.48 11.75
N ALA A 87 -10.08 -2.76 12.30
CA ALA A 87 -9.13 -1.98 11.50
C ALA A 87 -8.22 -2.87 10.62
N ALA A 88 -7.78 -4.02 11.15
CA ALA A 88 -6.98 -5.00 10.41
C ALA A 88 -7.75 -5.58 9.22
N ARG A 89 -9.05 -5.88 9.37
CA ARG A 89 -9.92 -6.33 8.28
C ARG A 89 -10.03 -5.26 7.19
N VAL A 90 -10.30 -4.02 7.59
CA VAL A 90 -10.40 -2.89 6.65
C VAL A 90 -9.08 -2.68 5.88
N GLU A 91 -7.93 -2.78 6.54
CA GLU A 91 -6.64 -2.65 5.84
C GLU A 91 -6.32 -3.85 4.96
N ALA A 92 -6.74 -5.07 5.32
CA ALA A 92 -6.55 -6.28 4.51
C ALA A 92 -7.30 -6.19 3.18
N ASP A 93 -8.52 -5.65 3.21
CA ASP A 93 -9.33 -5.43 2.00
C ASP A 93 -8.79 -4.28 1.13
N ARG A 94 -8.06 -3.34 1.73
CA ARG A 94 -7.54 -2.12 1.07
C ARG A 94 -6.14 -2.28 0.50
N THR A 95 -5.27 -3.02 1.17
CA THR A 95 -3.85 -3.09 0.81
C THR A 95 -3.62 -3.87 -0.47
N HIS A 96 -2.76 -3.35 -1.34
CA HIS A 96 -2.32 -4.01 -2.56
C HIS A 96 -0.93 -4.65 -2.39
N VAL A 97 -0.31 -4.48 -1.21
CA VAL A 97 0.99 -5.05 -0.88
C VAL A 97 0.79 -6.50 -0.44
N PRO A 98 1.28 -7.50 -1.19
CA PRO A 98 0.98 -8.91 -0.91
C PRO A 98 1.43 -9.39 0.47
N SER A 99 2.61 -8.93 0.94
CA SER A 99 3.13 -9.27 2.27
C SER A 99 2.24 -8.73 3.39
N PHE A 100 1.69 -7.52 3.23
CA PHE A 100 0.77 -6.94 4.23
C PHE A 100 -0.54 -7.70 4.26
N LYS A 101 -1.09 -8.03 3.08
CA LYS A 101 -2.32 -8.81 2.98
C LYS A 101 -2.19 -10.16 3.67
N MET A 102 -1.12 -10.91 3.36
CA MET A 102 -0.86 -12.21 3.96
C MET A 102 -0.71 -12.14 5.48
N ALA A 103 0.02 -11.14 6.00
CA ALA A 103 0.16 -10.95 7.44
C ALA A 103 -1.18 -10.60 8.12
N LEU A 104 -1.97 -9.71 7.53
CA LEU A 104 -3.29 -9.34 8.08
C LEU A 104 -4.27 -10.51 8.07
N GLU A 105 -4.31 -11.29 6.99
CA GLU A 105 -5.15 -12.49 6.91
C GLU A 105 -4.76 -13.53 7.96
N GLY A 106 -3.46 -13.77 8.16
CA GLY A 106 -2.95 -14.66 9.22
C GLY A 106 -3.34 -14.18 10.62
N ILE A 107 -3.24 -12.87 10.88
CA ILE A 107 -3.65 -12.27 12.16
C ILE A 107 -5.17 -12.40 12.37
N LEU A 108 -5.98 -12.13 11.34
CA LEU A 108 -7.44 -12.18 11.42
C LEU A 108 -7.96 -13.58 11.77
N GLN A 109 -7.25 -14.65 11.40
CA GLN A 109 -7.59 -16.02 11.79
C GLN A 109 -7.53 -16.25 13.32
N SER A 110 -6.72 -15.47 14.04
CA SER A 110 -6.58 -15.60 15.50
C SER A 110 -7.64 -14.84 16.30
N ARG A 111 -8.49 -14.03 15.64
CA ARG A 111 -9.48 -13.14 16.29
C ARG A 111 -10.37 -13.86 17.30
N ASP A 112 -10.97 -14.97 16.88
CA ASP A 112 -11.96 -15.66 17.70
C ASP A 112 -11.30 -16.33 18.92
N GLY A 113 -10.10 -16.90 18.72
CA GLY A 113 -9.27 -17.45 19.79
C GLY A 113 -8.87 -16.40 20.83
N VAL A 114 -8.40 -15.23 20.37
CA VAL A 114 -8.05 -14.10 21.25
C VAL A 114 -9.29 -13.59 21.98
N THR A 115 -10.42 -13.45 21.29
CA THR A 115 -11.67 -12.98 21.90
C THR A 115 -12.13 -13.93 23.01
N ALA A 116 -12.10 -15.25 22.75
CA ALA A 116 -12.43 -16.27 23.74
C ALA A 116 -11.46 -16.31 24.93
N ALA A 117 -10.16 -16.13 24.68
CA ALA A 117 -9.14 -16.08 25.74
C ALA A 117 -9.31 -14.84 26.63
N LEU A 118 -9.47 -13.65 26.03
CA LEU A 118 -9.70 -12.40 26.77
C LEU A 118 -11.00 -12.46 27.58
N THR A 119 -12.05 -13.09 27.05
CA THR A 119 -13.34 -13.26 27.76
C THR A 119 -13.23 -14.16 28.98
N ARG A 120 -12.35 -15.17 28.92
CA ARG A 120 -12.06 -16.05 30.04
C ARG A 120 -11.01 -15.49 31.01
N GLY A 121 -10.41 -14.33 30.70
CA GLY A 121 -9.29 -13.78 31.46
C GLY A 121 -8.03 -14.64 31.37
N ASP A 122 -7.83 -15.32 30.24
CA ASP A 122 -6.72 -16.24 30.01
C ASP A 122 -5.49 -15.52 29.42
N SER A 123 -4.36 -15.68 30.09
CA SER A 123 -3.06 -15.18 29.65
C SER A 123 -2.57 -15.73 28.30
N ALA A 124 -3.14 -16.85 27.82
CA ALA A 124 -2.87 -17.41 26.49
C ALA A 124 -3.18 -16.42 25.35
N ALA A 125 -4.03 -15.42 25.59
CA ALA A 125 -4.28 -14.33 24.65
C ALA A 125 -2.98 -13.57 24.32
N VAL A 126 -2.11 -13.37 25.31
CA VAL A 126 -0.88 -12.57 25.16
C VAL A 126 0.08 -13.23 24.19
N GLU A 127 0.30 -14.55 24.27
CA GLU A 127 1.20 -15.24 23.34
C GLU A 127 0.67 -15.19 21.90
N THR A 128 -0.63 -15.34 21.72
CA THR A 128 -1.27 -15.21 20.40
C THR A 128 -1.10 -13.80 19.84
N LEU A 129 -1.30 -12.77 20.66
CA LEU A 129 -1.10 -11.38 20.28
C LEU A 129 0.38 -11.05 19.98
N ARG A 130 1.33 -11.64 20.72
CA ARG A 130 2.78 -11.52 20.43
C ARG A 130 3.16 -12.19 19.12
N SER A 131 2.52 -13.31 18.77
CA SER A 131 2.66 -13.92 17.45
C SER A 131 2.17 -12.99 16.34
N ALA A 132 1.02 -12.34 16.54
CA ALA A 132 0.52 -11.33 15.61
C ALA A 132 1.46 -10.12 15.50
N GLU A 133 2.09 -9.68 16.61
CA GLU A 133 3.08 -8.60 16.62
C GLU A 133 4.28 -8.95 15.73
N ARG A 134 4.81 -10.18 15.86
CA ARG A 134 5.92 -10.67 15.03
C ARG A 134 5.57 -10.63 13.54
N GLN A 135 4.41 -11.15 13.16
CA GLN A 135 3.95 -11.13 11.76
C GLN A 135 3.83 -9.70 11.19
N LEU A 136 3.27 -8.77 11.98
CA LEU A 136 3.18 -7.35 11.61
C LEU A 136 4.57 -6.71 11.44
N ARG A 137 5.50 -7.00 12.35
CA ARG A 137 6.86 -6.48 12.32
C ARG A 137 7.65 -7.02 11.13
N GLU A 138 7.56 -8.32 10.86
CA GLU A 138 8.15 -8.95 9.68
C GLU A 138 7.62 -8.32 8.39
N ALA A 139 6.30 -8.15 8.28
CA ALA A 139 5.67 -7.51 7.13
C ALA A 139 6.20 -6.08 6.93
N LEU A 140 6.33 -5.31 8.00
CA LEU A 140 6.89 -3.95 8.00
C LEU A 140 8.41 -3.89 7.71
N GLY A 141 9.11 -5.02 7.75
CA GLY A 141 10.56 -5.11 7.59
C GLY A 141 11.35 -4.76 8.85
N TYR A 142 10.71 -4.78 10.03
CA TYR A 142 11.41 -4.63 11.30
C TYR A 142 12.12 -5.93 11.69
N PRO A 143 13.31 -5.84 12.32
CA PRO A 143 13.97 -7.03 12.84
C PRO A 143 13.10 -7.68 13.92
N VAL A 144 12.95 -9.00 13.80
CA VAL A 144 12.32 -9.89 14.77
C VAL A 144 13.37 -10.84 15.31
N SER A 145 13.50 -10.92 16.64
CA SER A 145 14.34 -11.93 17.28
C SER A 145 13.67 -13.31 17.17
N PRO A 146 14.42 -14.39 16.89
CA PRO A 146 13.86 -15.74 16.86
C PRO A 146 13.27 -16.12 18.23
N PRO A 147 12.23 -16.97 18.28
CA PRO A 147 11.63 -17.40 19.54
C PRO A 147 12.67 -18.12 20.41
N SER A 148 12.76 -17.71 21.67
CA SER A 148 13.58 -18.33 22.73
C SER A 148 12.80 -19.40 23.47
#